data_AF-A0A8T1KGG0-F1
#
_entry.id   AF-A0A8T1KGG0-F1
#
_cell.length_a   1.000
_cell.length_b   1.000
_cell.length_c   1.000
_cell.angle_alpha   90.00
_cell.angle_beta   90.00
_cell.angle_gamma   90.00
#
_symmetry.space_group_name_H-M   'P 1'
#
loop_
_entity.id
_entity.type
_entity.pdbx_description
1 polymer ?
#
loop_
_entity_poly.entity_id
_entity_poly.type
_entity_poly.pdbx_seq_one_letter_code
_entity_poly.pdbx_strand_id
1 'polypeptide(L)'
;MEAYNWALRIRNVRRRLPTAVTLATSVLLRTHLLNAILLPGILFTAAVFKLPKWAERELINLQKQFLWRHSTSVEKSRNKINPGLLHSPRKSGVVGLLSIAVAVKTQRTKHAQLWLTQKQGT
;
A
#
# COMPACT_ATOMS: atom_id res chain seq x y z
N MET A 1 -8.29 -20.30 -5.83
CA MET A 1 -8.72 -19.64 -4.58
C MET A 1 -7.94 -18.34 -4.30
N GLU A 2 -6.60 -18.35 -4.30
CA GLU A 2 -5.78 -17.15 -4.03
C GLU A 2 -6.10 -15.96 -4.95
N ALA A 3 -6.21 -16.19 -6.26
CA ALA A 3 -6.46 -15.13 -7.23
C ALA A 3 -7.82 -14.42 -7.00
N TYR A 4 -8.84 -15.18 -6.63
CA TYR A 4 -10.17 -14.66 -6.31
C TYR A 4 -10.12 -13.74 -5.08
N ASN A 5 -9.44 -14.16 -4.01
CA ASN A 5 -9.30 -13.37 -2.79
C ASN A 5 -8.56 -12.04 -3.04
N TRP A 6 -7.50 -12.07 -3.86
CA TRP A 6 -6.80 -10.85 -4.27
C TRP A 6 -7.65 -9.95 -5.16
N ALA A 7 -8.43 -10.50 -6.09
CA ALA A 7 -9.33 -9.73 -6.93
C ALA A 7 -10.43 -9.04 -6.10
N LEU A 8 -11.03 -9.76 -5.15
CA LEU A 8 -12.00 -9.22 -4.22
C LEU A 8 -11.38 -8.11 -3.35
N ARG A 9 -10.15 -8.32 -2.85
CA ARG A 9 -9.43 -7.31 -2.07
C ARG A 9 -9.18 -6.04 -2.89
N ILE A 10 -8.68 -6.18 -4.11
CA ILE A 10 -8.40 -5.05 -5.01
C ILE A 10 -9.69 -4.30 -5.34
N ARG A 11 -10.80 -5.00 -5.59
CA ARG A 11 -12.11 -4.38 -5.82
C ARG A 11 -12.59 -3.56 -4.61
N ASN A 12 -12.44 -4.11 -3.41
CA ASN A 12 -12.83 -3.42 -2.17
C ASN A 12 -11.97 -2.17 -1.91
N VAL A 13 -10.67 -2.27 -2.15
CA VAL A 13 -9.74 -1.12 -2.11
C VAL A 13 -10.19 -0.05 -3.10
N ARG A 14 -10.40 -0.42 -4.37
CA ARG A 14 -10.85 0.49 -5.43
C ARG A 14 -12.11 1.25 -5.05
N ARG A 15 -13.08 0.59 -4.42
CA ARG A 15 -14.32 1.22 -3.99
C ARG A 15 -14.13 2.28 -2.89
N ARG A 16 -13.12 2.12 -2.02
CA ARG A 16 -12.84 3.05 -0.90
C ARG A 16 -11.99 4.25 -1.31
N LEU A 17 -11.19 4.11 -2.37
CA LEU A 17 -10.27 5.17 -2.82
C LEU A 17 -10.98 6.46 -3.27
N PRO A 18 -12.08 6.45 -4.05
CA PRO A 18 -12.75 7.69 -4.48
C PRO A 18 -13.17 8.61 -3.32
N THR A 19 -13.76 8.06 -2.26
CA THR A 19 -14.13 8.84 -1.07
C THR A 19 -12.90 9.45 -0.40
N ALA A 20 -11.80 8.70 -0.29
CA ALA A 20 -10.57 9.22 0.29
C ALA A 20 -9.91 10.30 -0.57
N VAL A 21 -10.04 10.26 -1.90
CA VAL A 21 -9.55 11.32 -2.79
C VAL A 21 -10.24 12.66 -2.49
N THR A 22 -11.55 12.66 -2.24
CA THR A 22 -12.31 13.89 -1.99
C THR A 22 -11.87 14.63 -0.73
N LEU A 23 -11.33 13.91 0.26
CA LEU A 23 -10.85 14.47 1.52
C LEU A 23 -9.38 14.92 1.46
N ALA A 24 -8.66 14.53 0.40
CA ALA A 24 -7.21 14.62 0.37
C ALA A 24 -6.70 15.87 -0.37
N THR A 25 -6.54 16.96 0.38
CA THR A 25 -6.09 18.27 -0.12
C THR A 25 -4.58 18.35 -0.36
N SER A 26 -3.78 17.45 0.21
CA SER A 26 -2.32 17.42 0.05
C SER A 26 -1.78 16.02 -0.26
N VAL A 27 -0.58 15.94 -0.86
CA VAL A 27 0.11 14.66 -1.14
C VAL A 27 0.42 13.89 0.15
N LEU A 28 0.71 14.62 1.25
CA LEU A 28 0.92 14.02 2.57
C LEU A 28 -0.36 13.35 3.09
N LEU A 29 -1.50 14.04 3.01
CA LEU A 29 -2.79 13.49 3.43
C LEU A 29 -3.21 12.32 2.55
N ARG A 30 -2.94 12.39 1.24
CA ARG A 30 -3.14 11.26 0.31
C ARG A 30 -2.33 10.04 0.72
N THR A 31 -1.08 10.24 1.11
CA THR A 31 -0.20 9.14 1.54
C THR A 31 -0.71 8.49 2.83
N HIS A 32 -1.15 9.28 3.80
CA HIS A 32 -1.75 8.75 5.03
C HIS A 32 -3.03 7.97 4.76
N LEU A 33 -3.92 8.50 3.92
CA LEU A 33 -5.16 7.83 3.55
C LEU A 33 -4.90 6.54 2.77
N LEU A 34 -3.91 6.54 1.87
CA LEU A 34 -3.48 5.32 1.19
C LEU A 34 -3.01 4.27 2.18
N ASN A 35 -2.11 4.64 3.09
CA ASN A 35 -1.60 3.73 4.11
C ASN A 35 -2.77 3.18 4.96
N ALA A 36 -3.69 4.04 5.41
CA ALA A 36 -4.82 3.64 6.25
C ALA A 36 -5.84 2.74 5.54
N ILE A 37 -6.05 2.91 4.23
CA ILE A 37 -7.09 2.19 3.48
C ILE A 37 -6.54 0.92 2.81
N LEU A 38 -5.37 1.00 2.18
CA LEU A 38 -4.77 -0.12 1.46
C LEU A 38 -4.14 -1.13 2.40
N LEU A 39 -3.29 -0.67 3.33
CA LEU A 39 -2.41 -1.58 4.06
C LEU A 39 -3.17 -2.59 4.92
N PRO A 40 -4.18 -2.21 5.74
CA PRO A 40 -4.87 -3.20 6.58
C PRO A 40 -5.50 -4.31 5.74
N GLY A 41 -6.11 -3.97 4.60
CA GLY A 41 -6.73 -4.94 3.71
C GLY A 41 -5.72 -5.85 3.01
N ILE A 42 -4.61 -5.27 2.54
CA ILE A 42 -3.53 -6.03 1.91
C ILE A 42 -2.88 -6.97 2.92
N LEU A 43 -2.54 -6.48 4.11
CA LEU A 43 -1.87 -7.24 5.17
C LEU A 43 -2.74 -8.40 5.65
N PHE A 44 -4.04 -8.18 5.85
CA PHE A 44 -4.98 -9.24 6.19
C PHE A 44 -5.01 -10.34 5.12
N THR A 45 -5.02 -9.97 3.84
CA THR A 45 -5.05 -10.94 2.74
C THR A 45 -3.71 -11.67 2.61
N ALA A 46 -2.61 -10.95 2.79
CA ALA A 46 -1.24 -11.46 2.73
C ALA A 46 -0.86 -12.39 3.88
N ALA A 47 -1.57 -12.31 5.01
CA ALA A 47 -1.42 -13.24 6.12
C ALA A 47 -1.80 -14.67 5.74
N VAL A 48 -2.77 -14.83 4.82
CA VAL A 48 -3.35 -16.13 4.45
C VAL A 48 -2.96 -16.55 3.04
N PHE A 49 -2.88 -15.60 2.10
CA PHE A 49 -2.65 -15.89 0.67
C PHE A 49 -1.36 -15.27 0.18
N LYS A 50 -0.64 -15.99 -0.68
CA LYS A 50 0.57 -15.44 -1.32
C LYS A 50 0.17 -14.31 -2.27
N LEU A 51 0.92 -13.20 -2.28
CA LEU A 51 0.70 -12.11 -3.23
C LEU A 51 1.17 -12.52 -4.64
N PRO A 52 0.27 -12.65 -5.62
CA PRO A 52 0.66 -12.93 -7.00
C PRO A 52 1.18 -11.64 -7.68
N LYS A 53 2.10 -11.81 -8.64
CA LYS A 53 2.75 -10.70 -9.36
C LYS A 53 1.75 -9.74 -10.03
N TRP A 54 0.62 -10.26 -10.53
CA TRP A 54 -0.40 -9.43 -11.15
C TRP A 54 -1.09 -8.52 -10.13
N ALA A 55 -1.39 -9.03 -8.92
CA ALA A 55 -2.04 -8.26 -7.87
C ALA A 55 -1.09 -7.19 -7.32
N GLU A 56 0.19 -7.52 -7.18
CA GLU A 56 1.22 -6.56 -6.80
C GLU A 56 1.28 -5.37 -7.77
N ARG A 57 1.35 -5.64 -9.08
CA ARG A 57 1.33 -4.59 -10.11
C ARG A 57 0.08 -3.73 -10.01
N GLU A 58 -1.08 -4.36 -9.81
CA GLU A 58 -2.35 -3.65 -9.75
C GLU A 58 -2.48 -2.76 -8.52
N LEU A 59 -1.99 -3.24 -7.37
CA LEU A 59 -1.92 -2.45 -6.14
C LEU A 59 -0.96 -1.25 -6.27
N ILE A 60 0.20 -1.44 -6.90
CA ILE A 60 1.14 -0.35 -7.20
C ILE A 60 0.50 0.68 -8.15
N ASN A 61 -0.22 0.21 -9.17
CA ASN A 61 -0.93 1.10 -10.09
C ASN A 61 -2.00 1.92 -9.36
N LEU A 62 -2.77 1.31 -8.46
CA LEU A 62 -3.76 2.03 -7.64
C LEU A 62 -3.12 3.07 -6.72
N GLN A 63 -2.01 2.73 -6.10
CA GLN A 63 -1.23 3.64 -5.26
C GLN A 63 -0.74 4.86 -6.06
N LYS A 64 -0.19 4.63 -7.27
CA LYS A 64 0.22 5.70 -8.18
C LYS A 64 -0.98 6.57 -8.61
N GLN A 65 -2.05 5.96 -9.10
CA GLN A 65 -3.23 6.69 -9.54
C GLN A 65 -3.78 7.61 -8.46
N PHE A 66 -3.82 7.14 -7.21
CA PHE A 66 -4.33 7.94 -6.10
C PHE A 66 -3.40 9.08 -5.69
N LEU A 67 -2.08 8.87 -5.70
CA LEU A 67 -1.12 9.94 -5.42
C LEU A 67 -1.20 11.06 -6.47
N TRP A 68 -1.35 10.68 -7.74
CA TRP A 68 -1.20 11.58 -8.87
C TRP A 68 -2.50 12.14 -9.45
N ARG A 69 -3.68 11.68 -9.03
CA ARG A 69 -5.00 12.06 -9.61
C ARG A 69 -5.33 13.56 -9.57
N HIS A 70 -4.62 14.35 -8.76
CA HIS A 70 -4.84 15.80 -8.60
C HIS A 70 -3.54 16.62 -8.74
N SER A 71 -2.46 16.03 -9.27
CA SER A 71 -1.26 16.81 -9.59
C SER A 71 -1.40 17.43 -10.98
N THR A 72 -2.41 18.28 -11.16
CA THR A 72 -2.50 19.26 -12.25
C THR A 72 -2.09 20.63 -11.72
N SER A 73 -0.88 20.75 -11.15
CA SER A 73 -0.19 22.04 -11.20
C SER A 73 0.38 22.14 -12.61
N VAL A 74 -0.04 23.19 -13.30
CA VAL A 74 0.36 23.56 -14.66
C VAL A 74 1.72 24.27 -14.60
N GLU A 75 2.65 23.77 -13.80
CA GLU A 75 4.05 24.17 -13.91
C GLU A 75 4.76 23.16 -14.82
N LYS A 76 5.33 23.66 -15.93
CA LYS A 76 6.23 22.95 -16.86
C LYS A 76 7.52 22.38 -16.21
N SER A 77 7.57 22.24 -14.88
CA SER A 77 8.60 21.48 -14.18
C SER A 77 8.14 20.04 -14.04
N ARG A 78 8.72 19.14 -14.83
CA ARG A 78 8.72 17.71 -14.54
C ARG A 78 9.35 17.48 -13.16
N ASN A 79 8.56 17.55 -12.10
CA ASN A 79 8.98 17.12 -10.78
C ASN A 79 9.17 15.61 -10.82
N LYS A 80 10.38 15.15 -11.20
CA LYS A 80 10.88 13.81 -10.94
C LYS A 80 10.88 13.62 -9.43
N ILE A 81 9.75 13.21 -8.85
CA ILE A 81 9.72 12.82 -7.44
C ILE A 81 10.56 11.54 -7.34
N ASN A 82 11.70 11.66 -6.67
CA ASN A 82 12.59 10.54 -6.42
C ASN A 82 11.83 9.46 -5.62
N PRO A 83 11.68 8.22 -6.13
CA PRO A 83 10.99 7.14 -5.41
C PRO A 83 11.57 6.86 -4.02
N GLY A 84 12.87 7.14 -3.82
CA GLY A 84 13.51 7.04 -2.52
C GLY A 84 12.95 8.00 -1.48
N LEU A 85 12.38 9.14 -1.90
CA LEU A 85 11.72 10.09 -1.00
C LEU A 85 10.29 9.65 -0.64
N LEU A 86 9.64 8.82 -1.47
CA LEU A 86 8.30 8.34 -1.14
C LEU A 86 8.34 7.30 -0.01
N HIS A 87 9.34 6.42 0.00
CA HIS A 87 9.39 5.26 0.89
C HIS A 87 10.21 5.43 2.17
N SER A 88 10.86 6.58 2.36
CA SER A 88 11.65 6.87 3.57
C SER A 88 10.78 7.06 4.82
N PRO A 89 11.28 6.67 6.02
CA PRO A 89 10.55 6.85 7.27
C PRO A 89 10.22 8.33 7.53
N ARG A 90 9.00 8.61 8.00
CA ARG A 90 8.49 9.98 8.26
C ARG A 90 9.41 10.83 9.14
N LYS A 91 10.19 10.21 10.03
CA LYS A 91 11.19 10.87 10.90
C LYS A 91 12.32 11.58 10.13
N SER A 92 12.47 11.30 8.83
CA SER A 92 13.49 11.92 7.95
C SER A 92 12.95 13.08 7.10
N GLY A 93 11.75 13.61 7.40
CA GLY A 93 11.17 14.76 6.69
C GLY A 93 10.50 14.40 5.36
N VAL A 94 10.17 13.11 5.14
CA VAL A 94 9.67 12.60 3.86
C VAL A 94 8.29 11.95 3.96
N VAL A 95 7.73 11.60 2.80
CA VAL A 95 6.28 11.35 2.58
C VAL A 95 5.77 10.11 3.32
N GLY A 96 6.61 9.09 3.53
CA GLY A 96 6.26 7.93 4.38
C GLY A 96 5.28 6.94 3.75
N LEU A 97 5.26 6.84 2.43
CA LEU A 97 4.47 5.87 1.69
C LEU A 97 5.04 4.46 1.90
N LEU A 98 4.24 3.54 2.45
CA LEU A 98 4.75 2.20 2.73
C LEU A 98 4.84 1.36 1.44
N SER A 99 5.96 0.67 1.29
CA SER A 99 6.16 -0.27 0.19
C SER A 99 5.28 -1.51 0.40
N ILE A 100 4.41 -1.79 -0.57
CA ILE A 100 3.48 -2.93 -0.52
C ILE A 100 4.25 -4.25 -0.45
N ALA A 101 5.30 -4.41 -1.26
CA ALA A 101 6.13 -5.60 -1.27
C ALA A 101 6.81 -5.85 0.08
N VAL A 102 7.37 -4.79 0.68
CA VAL A 102 8.00 -4.87 2.02
C VAL A 102 6.95 -5.19 3.08
N ALA A 103 5.82 -4.50 3.08
CA ALA A 103 4.74 -4.72 4.04
C ALA A 103 4.21 -6.17 4.00
N VAL A 104 4.00 -6.71 2.80
CA VAL A 104 3.57 -8.11 2.59
C VAL A 104 4.64 -9.09 3.06
N LYS A 105 5.91 -8.86 2.73
CA LYS A 105 7.01 -9.71 3.18
C LYS A 105 7.10 -9.74 4.71
N THR A 106 7.07 -8.56 5.34
CA THR A 106 7.11 -8.42 6.81
C THR A 106 5.94 -9.12 7.49
N GLN A 107 4.72 -8.99 6.96
CA GLN A 107 3.55 -9.67 7.51
C GLN A 107 3.69 -11.19 7.48
N ARG A 108 4.21 -11.72 6.37
CA ARG A 108 4.42 -13.17 6.23
C ARG A 108 5.53 -13.66 7.14
N THR A 109 6.63 -12.92 7.26
CA THR A 109 7.69 -13.23 8.22
C THR A 109 7.16 -13.22 9.65
N LYS A 110 6.37 -12.21 10.03
CA LYS A 110 5.74 -12.14 11.35
C LYS A 110 4.84 -13.35 11.61
N HIS A 111 3.99 -13.73 10.66
CA HIS A 111 3.14 -14.92 10.81
C HIS A 111 3.95 -16.21 10.92
N ALA A 112 5.00 -16.37 10.11
CA ALA A 112 5.88 -17.53 10.20
C ALA A 112 6.62 -17.59 11.54
N GLN A 113 7.12 -16.46 12.04
CA GLN A 113 7.76 -16.36 13.35
C GLN A 113 6.79 -16.71 14.47
N LEU A 114 5.58 -16.14 14.48
CA LEU A 114 4.55 -16.46 15.46
C LEU A 114 4.22 -17.95 15.48
N TRP A 115 4.08 -18.56 14.30
CA TRP A 115 3.84 -20.00 14.19
C TRP A 115 5.01 -20.83 14.76
N LEU A 116 6.25 -20.48 14.43
CA LEU A 116 7.44 -21.16 14.95
C LEU A 116 7.56 -21.04 16.48
N THR A 117 7.30 -19.86 17.04
CA THR A 117 7.39 -19.61 18.49
C THR A 117 6.23 -20.22 19.26
N GLN A 118 5.02 -20.25 18.70
CA GLN A 118 3.87 -20.89 19.34
C GLN A 118 3.99 -22.42 19.35
N LYS A 119 4.67 -23.01 18.36
CA LYS A 119 4.96 -24.46 18.32
C LYS A 119 5.98 -24.93 19.37
N GLN A 120 6.76 -24.02 19.96
CA GLN A 120 7.72 -24.39 21.02
C GLN A 120 7.10 -24.38 22.42
N GLY A 121 5.81 -24.06 22.55
CA GLY A 121 5.10 -23.94 23.84
C GLY A 121 4.12 -25.08 24.16
N THR A 122 4.24 -26.23 23.51
CA THR A 122 3.48 -27.48 23.79
C THR A 122 4.42 -28.66 23.75
#